data_AF-A0A3M7SCM7-F1
#
_entry.id   AF-A0A3M7SCM7-F1
#
_cell.length_a   1.000
_cell.length_b   1.000
_cell.length_c   1.000
_cell.angle_alpha   90.00
_cell.angle_beta   90.00
_cell.angle_gamma   90.00
#
_symmetry.space_group_name_H-M   'P 1'
#
loop_
_entity.id
_entity.type
_entity.pdbx_description
1 polymer ?
#
loop_
_entity_poly.entity_id
_entity_poly.type
_entity_poly.pdbx_seq_one_letter_code
_entity_poly.pdbx_strand_id
1 'polypeptide(L)'
;MVKKPKNDAINPRTDFSDNCVPDPHQCSLRTNKIKLEELPKDYENLINCCQRHKCRLDGYCKSSLAKNYGKCRFSFPFELESKTRIEFKETAKSVRAEIVLARNDPYLNMHNRLICHHWRGNVDMQVILDKSAAINYMVKYATKGEKAGQSLCKMFNDVIENSSQDDNPQTKI
;
A
#
# COMPACT_ATOMS: atom_id res chain seq x y z
N MET A 1 9.08 -12.07 33.02
CA MET A 1 9.91 -12.04 31.79
C MET A 1 9.19 -11.23 30.73
N VAL A 2 9.66 -10.02 30.44
CA VAL A 2 9.11 -9.19 29.34
C VAL A 2 9.54 -9.86 28.03
N LYS A 3 8.60 -10.48 27.30
CA LYS A 3 8.88 -11.02 25.97
C LYS A 3 9.39 -9.86 25.11
N LYS A 4 10.63 -9.96 24.59
CA LYS A 4 11.11 -9.04 23.55
C LYS A 4 10.03 -8.99 22.45
N PRO A 5 9.59 -7.80 22.01
CA PRO A 5 8.62 -7.72 20.94
C PRO A 5 9.20 -8.46 19.73
N LYS A 6 8.42 -9.39 19.16
CA LYS A 6 8.76 -9.95 17.85
C LYS A 6 8.91 -8.76 16.90
N ASN A 7 9.96 -8.77 16.09
CA ASN A 7 10.24 -7.68 15.18
C ASN A 7 9.14 -7.66 14.10
N ASP A 8 8.15 -6.79 14.27
CA ASP A 8 6.88 -6.86 13.54
C ASP A 8 7.03 -6.60 12.03
N ALA A 9 8.15 -6.05 11.59
CA ALA A 9 8.43 -5.72 10.19
C ALA A 9 9.07 -6.86 9.38
N ILE A 10 9.26 -8.04 9.98
CA ILE A 10 9.80 -9.23 9.31
C ILE A 10 8.67 -9.93 8.53
N ASN A 11 8.91 -10.21 7.24
CA ASN A 11 8.04 -11.05 6.43
C ASN A 11 8.18 -12.52 6.87
N PRO A 12 7.14 -13.19 7.36
CA PRO A 12 7.20 -14.62 7.66
C PRO A 12 7.34 -15.49 6.40
N ARG A 13 7.05 -14.94 5.21
CA ARG A 13 7.08 -15.62 3.91
C ARG A 13 7.98 -14.90 2.92
N THR A 14 9.21 -15.39 2.75
CA THR A 14 10.19 -14.80 1.83
C THR A 14 10.23 -15.48 0.46
N ASP A 15 9.57 -16.62 0.27
CA ASP A 15 9.47 -17.25 -1.05
C ASP A 15 8.67 -16.36 -2.01
N PHE A 16 9.15 -16.25 -3.24
CA PHE A 16 8.52 -15.43 -4.31
C PHE A 16 7.66 -16.29 -5.24
N SER A 17 7.28 -17.50 -4.81
CA SER A 17 6.41 -18.38 -5.61
C SER A 17 5.15 -17.63 -6.03
N ASP A 18 4.78 -17.75 -7.30
CA ASP A 18 3.76 -16.90 -7.92
C ASP A 18 2.48 -16.87 -7.10
N ASN A 19 2.17 -15.66 -6.61
CA ASN A 19 1.03 -15.43 -5.75
C ASN A 19 -0.15 -14.97 -6.61
N CYS A 20 -1.07 -15.90 -6.87
CA CYS A 20 -2.42 -15.53 -7.25
C CYS A 20 -2.98 -14.59 -6.16
N VAL A 21 -3.75 -13.56 -6.56
CA VAL A 21 -4.50 -12.75 -5.60
C VAL A 21 -5.47 -13.69 -4.89
N PRO A 22 -5.36 -13.86 -3.56
CA PRO A 22 -6.16 -14.86 -2.88
C PRO A 22 -7.65 -14.53 -2.99
N ASP A 23 -8.49 -15.56 -3.08
CA ASP A 23 -9.94 -15.43 -3.13
C ASP A 23 -10.56 -16.09 -1.88
N PRO A 24 -11.26 -15.35 -1.01
CA PRO A 24 -11.51 -13.92 -1.07
C PRO A 24 -10.25 -13.07 -0.81
N HIS A 25 -10.19 -11.90 -1.45
CA HIS A 25 -9.08 -10.96 -1.26
C HIS A 25 -8.95 -10.52 0.20
N GLN A 26 -7.74 -10.43 0.74
CA GLN A 26 -7.51 -10.10 2.17
C GLN A 26 -8.18 -8.77 2.57
N CYS A 27 -8.11 -7.72 1.74
CA CYS A 27 -8.85 -6.47 1.90
C CYS A 27 -10.36 -6.61 2.18
N SER A 28 -11.03 -7.68 1.71
CA SER A 28 -12.48 -7.84 1.88
C SER A 28 -12.88 -8.51 3.19
N LEU A 29 -11.93 -9.14 3.90
CA LEU A 29 -12.19 -9.78 5.18
C LEU A 29 -12.39 -8.74 6.28
N ARG A 30 -13.38 -8.99 7.14
CA ARG A 30 -13.65 -8.14 8.30
C ARG A 30 -12.75 -8.55 9.45
N THR A 31 -11.95 -7.61 9.96
CA THR A 31 -11.01 -7.83 11.06
C THR A 31 -11.66 -8.45 12.30
N ASN A 32 -12.89 -8.04 12.64
CA ASN A 32 -13.63 -8.56 13.79
C ASN A 32 -14.17 -10.00 13.61
N LYS A 33 -14.00 -10.61 12.44
CA LYS A 33 -14.37 -12.00 12.16
C LYS A 33 -13.18 -12.95 12.17
N ILE A 34 -11.97 -12.44 12.32
CA ILE A 34 -10.74 -13.23 12.31
C ILE A 34 -10.47 -13.70 13.74
N LYS A 35 -10.25 -14.99 13.91
CA LYS A 35 -9.98 -15.55 15.24
C LYS A 35 -8.57 -15.16 15.69
N LEU A 36 -8.35 -15.08 17.00
CA LEU A 36 -7.08 -14.65 17.57
C LEU A 36 -5.91 -15.55 17.13
N GLU A 37 -6.16 -16.85 17.05
CA GLU A 37 -5.25 -17.88 16.57
C GLU A 37 -4.90 -17.76 15.08
N GLU A 38 -5.78 -17.16 14.28
CA GLU A 38 -5.60 -16.97 12.83
C GLU A 38 -4.87 -15.66 12.50
N LEU A 39 -4.82 -14.69 13.43
CA LEU A 39 -4.18 -13.38 13.21
C LEU A 39 -2.75 -13.44 12.67
N PRO A 40 -1.87 -14.37 13.10
CA PRO A 40 -0.53 -14.48 12.51
C PRO A 40 -0.56 -14.84 11.03
N LYS A 41 -1.44 -15.79 10.65
CA LYS A 41 -1.53 -16.26 9.26
C LYS A 41 -2.24 -15.23 8.38
N ASP A 42 -3.28 -14.61 8.90
CA ASP A 42 -3.96 -13.50 8.23
C ASP A 42 -3.00 -12.34 7.98
N TYR A 43 -2.21 -11.94 8.98
CA TYR A 43 -1.18 -10.91 8.82
C TYR A 43 -0.18 -11.23 7.72
N GLU A 44 0.39 -12.45 7.74
CA GLU A 44 1.31 -12.93 6.71
C GLU A 44 0.69 -12.84 5.30
N ASN A 45 -0.55 -13.32 5.15
CA ASN A 45 -1.27 -13.27 3.89
C ASN A 45 -1.54 -11.83 3.44
N LEU A 46 -1.93 -10.95 4.37
CA LEU A 46 -2.25 -9.56 4.09
C LEU A 46 -1.03 -8.77 3.61
N ILE A 47 0.11 -8.87 4.29
CA ILE A 47 1.31 -8.13 3.89
C ILE A 47 1.88 -8.63 2.56
N ASN A 48 1.81 -9.94 2.29
CA ASN A 48 2.26 -10.50 1.02
C ASN A 48 1.32 -10.14 -0.14
N CYS A 49 0.02 -9.94 0.14
CA CYS A 49 -0.94 -9.48 -0.85
C CYS A 49 -0.82 -7.96 -1.12
N CYS A 50 -0.76 -7.14 -0.07
CA CYS A 50 -0.97 -5.70 -0.16
C CYS A 50 0.30 -4.84 0.02
N GLN A 51 1.35 -5.36 0.66
CA GLN A 51 2.57 -4.60 0.97
C GLN A 51 3.78 -5.05 0.13
N ARG A 52 3.74 -6.26 -0.43
CA ARG A 52 4.86 -6.79 -1.22
C ARG A 52 4.80 -6.26 -2.65
N HIS A 53 5.86 -5.60 -3.07
CA HIS A 53 5.95 -4.97 -4.37
C HIS A 53 6.29 -5.97 -5.48
N LYS A 54 5.52 -5.94 -6.58
CA LYS A 54 5.84 -6.64 -7.84
C LYS A 54 6.01 -5.60 -8.93
N CYS A 55 7.24 -5.41 -9.43
CA CYS A 55 7.49 -4.57 -10.61
C CYS A 55 6.81 -5.20 -11.83
N ARG A 56 5.73 -4.59 -12.32
CA ARG A 56 5.08 -4.99 -13.59
C ARG A 56 5.62 -4.14 -14.75
N LEU A 57 5.68 -4.69 -15.96
CA LEU A 57 6.20 -4.01 -17.16
C LEU A 57 5.40 -2.74 -17.49
N ASP A 58 4.09 -2.81 -17.34
CA ASP A 58 3.08 -1.75 -17.50
C ASP A 58 2.73 -1.06 -16.17
N GLY A 59 3.38 -1.46 -15.07
CA GLY A 59 3.08 -0.96 -13.74
C GLY A 59 3.44 0.51 -13.58
N TYR A 60 2.68 1.23 -12.76
CA TYR A 60 2.97 2.63 -12.40
C TYR A 60 4.40 2.86 -11.86
N CYS A 61 4.97 1.83 -11.22
CA CYS A 61 6.36 1.84 -10.75
C CYS A 61 7.40 1.94 -11.88
N LYS A 62 7.05 1.59 -13.11
CA LYS A 62 7.84 1.74 -14.34
C LYS A 62 7.42 2.96 -15.15
N SER A 63 6.94 4.03 -14.50
CA SER A 63 6.65 5.32 -15.14
C SER A 63 7.81 5.81 -16.03
N SER A 64 7.55 6.69 -17.01
CA SER A 64 8.58 7.21 -17.94
C SER A 64 9.85 7.71 -17.24
N LEU A 65 9.70 8.40 -16.10
CA LEU A 65 10.83 8.83 -15.27
C LEU A 65 11.68 7.64 -14.78
N ALA A 66 11.03 6.57 -14.33
CA ALA A 66 11.67 5.32 -13.91
C ALA A 66 12.28 4.54 -15.09
N LYS A 67 11.66 4.56 -16.28
CA LYS A 67 12.22 3.97 -17.50
C LYS A 67 13.55 4.61 -17.89
N ASN A 68 13.64 5.94 -17.80
CA ASN A 68 14.84 6.69 -18.17
C ASN A 68 16.07 6.36 -17.30
N TYR A 69 15.86 5.95 -16.05
CA TYR A 69 16.94 5.58 -15.13
C TYR A 69 17.07 4.07 -14.89
N GLY A 70 16.25 3.25 -15.54
CA GLY A 70 16.23 1.79 -15.35
C GLY A 70 15.83 1.31 -13.94
N LYS A 71 15.38 2.20 -13.05
CA LYS A 71 15.12 1.91 -11.63
C LYS A 71 13.64 1.93 -11.30
N CYS A 72 13.21 1.18 -10.29
CA CYS A 72 11.84 1.26 -9.79
C CYS A 72 11.58 2.67 -9.22
N ARG A 73 10.43 3.28 -9.56
CA ARG A 73 10.01 4.58 -9.01
C ARG A 73 10.00 4.61 -7.47
N PHE A 74 9.72 3.47 -6.84
CA PHE A 74 9.62 3.34 -5.39
C PHE A 74 10.92 2.80 -4.75
N SER A 75 12.02 2.79 -5.50
CA SER A 75 13.35 2.38 -5.03
C SER A 75 13.47 0.91 -4.60
N PHE A 76 12.58 0.03 -5.05
CA PHE A 76 12.75 -1.42 -4.90
C PHE A 76 13.84 -1.97 -5.85
N PRO A 77 14.59 -3.00 -5.44
CA PRO A 77 14.58 -3.64 -4.11
C PRO A 77 15.23 -2.75 -3.03
N PHE A 78 14.72 -2.84 -1.79
CA PHE A 78 15.35 -2.21 -0.64
C PHE A 78 16.48 -3.07 -0.07
N GLU A 79 17.46 -2.43 0.57
CA GLU A 79 18.47 -3.13 1.37
C GLU A 79 17.84 -3.86 2.56
N LEU A 80 18.42 -5.01 2.90
CA LEU A 80 18.05 -5.77 4.09
C LEU A 80 18.63 -5.10 5.34
N GLU A 81 17.87 -5.16 6.43
CA GLU A 81 18.19 -4.41 7.65
C GLU A 81 17.92 -5.27 8.87
N SER A 82 18.89 -5.37 9.77
CA SER A 82 18.74 -6.20 10.98
C SER A 82 18.02 -5.48 12.12
N LYS A 83 17.98 -4.15 12.09
CA LYS A 83 17.45 -3.30 13.17
C LYS A 83 16.62 -2.17 12.62
N THR A 84 15.52 -1.88 13.32
CA THR A 84 14.71 -0.70 13.06
C THR A 84 15.40 0.54 13.62
N ARG A 85 15.47 1.61 12.82
CA ARG A 85 16.02 2.92 13.19
C ARG A 85 15.24 4.05 12.55
N ILE A 86 15.46 5.26 13.05
CA ILE A 86 15.04 6.50 12.39
C ILE A 86 16.30 7.12 11.79
N GLU A 87 16.27 7.42 10.50
CA GLU A 87 17.31 8.18 9.83
C GLU A 87 16.86 9.62 9.63
N PHE A 88 17.74 10.55 9.95
CA PHE A 88 17.55 11.97 9.67
C PHE A 88 18.39 12.33 8.45
N LYS A 89 17.73 12.88 7.43
CA LYS A 89 18.34 13.32 6.18
C LYS A 89 18.22 14.82 6.09
N GLU A 90 19.35 15.51 6.09
CA GLU A 90 19.38 16.94 5.80
C GLU A 90 19.04 17.17 4.33
N THR A 91 18.21 18.18 4.10
CA THR A 91 17.90 18.71 2.78
C THR A 91 18.34 20.17 2.75
N ALA A 92 18.37 20.79 1.56
CA ALA A 92 18.81 22.18 1.41
C ALA A 92 18.03 23.20 2.27
N LYS A 93 16.82 22.86 2.77
CA LYS A 93 15.96 23.78 3.51
C LYS A 93 15.35 23.20 4.80
N SER A 94 15.53 21.91 5.08
CA SER A 94 14.91 21.25 6.22
C SER A 94 15.57 19.91 6.54
N VAL A 95 15.17 19.29 7.66
CA VAL A 95 15.49 17.89 7.96
C VAL A 95 14.28 17.02 7.67
N ARG A 96 14.50 15.84 7.09
CA ARG A 96 13.48 14.80 6.89
C ARG A 96 13.84 13.59 7.74
N ALA A 97 12.86 13.05 8.48
CA ALA A 97 13.02 11.78 9.18
C ALA A 97 12.38 10.63 8.39
N GLU A 98 13.06 9.49 8.35
CA GLU A 98 12.59 8.27 7.69
C GLU A 98 12.71 7.09 8.65
N ILE A 99 11.66 6.27 8.73
CA ILE A 99 11.70 5.03 9.48
C ILE A 99 12.29 3.96 8.58
N VAL A 100 13.45 3.43 8.97
CA VAL A 100 14.05 2.25 8.35
C VAL A 100 13.71 1.06 9.24
N LEU A 101 12.78 0.22 8.78
CA LEU A 101 12.41 -0.98 9.50
C LEU A 101 13.45 -2.09 9.30
N ALA A 102 13.66 -2.91 10.32
CA ALA A 102 14.31 -4.20 10.13
C ALA A 102 13.53 -5.01 9.07
N ARG A 103 14.24 -5.54 8.08
CA ARG A 103 13.68 -6.09 6.85
C ARG A 103 14.45 -7.34 6.43
N ASN A 104 13.73 -8.43 6.19
CA ASN A 104 14.23 -9.67 5.61
C ASN A 104 13.73 -9.94 4.18
N ASP A 105 12.81 -9.12 3.67
CA ASP A 105 12.30 -9.19 2.29
C ASP A 105 12.51 -7.83 1.60
N PRO A 106 13.36 -7.75 0.56
CA PRO A 106 13.71 -6.49 -0.08
C PRO A 106 12.56 -5.87 -0.87
N TYR A 107 11.47 -6.60 -1.12
CA TYR A 107 10.29 -6.12 -1.84
C TYR A 107 9.12 -5.80 -0.92
N LEU A 108 9.27 -5.96 0.39
CA LEU A 108 8.22 -5.62 1.33
C LEU A 108 8.25 -4.13 1.68
N ASN A 109 7.11 -3.46 1.52
CA ASN A 109 6.97 -2.05 1.87
C ASN A 109 7.08 -1.83 3.39
N MET A 110 7.32 -0.58 3.79
CA MET A 110 7.18 -0.16 5.17
C MET A 110 5.73 -0.38 5.63
N HIS A 111 5.53 -1.03 6.76
CA HIS A 111 4.20 -1.32 7.29
C HIS A 111 4.23 -1.44 8.80
N ASN A 112 3.06 -1.34 9.42
CA ASN A 112 2.87 -1.57 10.83
C ASN A 112 1.78 -2.62 11.01
N ARG A 113 2.03 -3.65 11.81
CA ARG A 113 1.11 -4.77 11.99
C ARG A 113 -0.27 -4.34 12.47
N LEU A 114 -0.34 -3.43 13.44
CA LEU A 114 -1.61 -2.92 13.98
C LEU A 114 -2.36 -2.11 12.91
N ILE A 115 -1.65 -1.26 12.16
CA ILE A 115 -2.28 -0.50 11.08
C ILE A 115 -2.78 -1.45 9.99
N CYS A 116 -1.98 -2.40 9.53
CA CYS A 116 -2.41 -3.38 8.53
C CYS A 116 -3.63 -4.19 9.01
N HIS A 117 -3.66 -4.61 10.27
CA HIS A 117 -4.79 -5.35 10.84
C HIS A 117 -6.11 -4.57 10.75
N HIS A 118 -6.10 -3.27 11.00
CA HIS A 118 -7.31 -2.43 10.95
C HIS A 118 -7.61 -1.89 9.54
N TRP A 119 -6.57 -1.54 8.78
CA TRP A 119 -6.70 -0.95 7.45
C TRP A 119 -6.95 -1.99 6.34
N ARG A 120 -6.42 -3.20 6.49
CA ARG A 120 -6.53 -4.32 5.52
C ARG A 120 -5.99 -4.05 4.11
N GLY A 121 -5.38 -2.88 3.83
CA GLY A 121 -4.84 -2.52 2.52
C GLY A 121 -3.37 -2.14 2.54
N ASN A 122 -2.87 -1.60 1.41
CA ASN A 122 -1.53 -1.02 1.31
C ASN A 122 -1.39 0.16 2.29
N VAL A 123 -0.26 0.24 3.02
CA VAL A 123 0.01 1.27 4.02
C VAL A 123 1.25 2.01 3.59
N ASP A 124 1.22 3.33 3.73
CA ASP A 124 2.38 4.21 3.59
C ASP A 124 2.48 5.06 4.85
N MET A 125 3.68 5.16 5.44
CA MET A 125 3.92 5.87 6.70
C MET A 125 5.04 6.88 6.50
N GLN A 126 4.82 8.10 6.98
CA GLN A 126 5.80 9.18 6.93
C GLN A 126 5.90 9.85 8.29
N VAL A 127 7.12 10.13 8.74
CA VAL A 127 7.37 10.92 9.94
C VAL A 127 7.15 12.40 9.63
N ILE A 128 6.39 13.07 10.48
CA ILE A 128 6.13 14.51 10.41
C ILE A 128 6.85 15.15 11.60
N LEU A 129 7.87 15.97 11.31
CA LEU A 129 8.73 16.57 12.33
C LEU A 129 8.20 17.92 12.84
N ASP A 130 7.45 18.64 12.01
CA ASP A 130 6.99 19.98 12.34
C ASP A 130 5.63 20.31 11.70
N LYS A 131 5.05 21.43 12.14
CA LYS A 131 3.75 21.93 11.68
C LYS A 131 3.73 22.19 10.17
N SER A 132 4.80 22.75 9.62
CA SER A 132 4.87 23.10 8.20
C SER A 132 4.89 21.82 7.34
N ALA A 133 5.63 20.79 7.76
CA ALA A 133 5.62 19.48 7.12
C ALA A 133 4.23 18.83 7.17
N ALA A 134 3.53 18.95 8.30
CA ALA A 134 2.15 18.47 8.43
C ALA A 134 1.20 19.16 7.45
N ILE A 135 1.22 20.49 7.41
CA ILE A 135 0.38 21.30 6.50
C ILE A 135 0.70 20.95 5.05
N ASN A 136 1.98 20.92 4.66
CA ASN A 136 2.39 20.59 3.29
C ASN A 136 1.92 19.20 2.87
N TYR A 137 2.00 18.22 3.77
CA TYR A 137 1.49 16.89 3.52
C TYR A 137 -0.03 16.92 3.30
N MET A 138 -0.80 17.52 4.22
CA MET A 138 -2.26 17.60 4.10
C MET A 138 -2.70 18.34 2.83
N VAL A 139 -2.10 19.51 2.55
CA VAL A 139 -2.40 20.32 1.36
C VAL A 139 -2.12 19.52 0.09
N LYS A 140 -0.98 18.83 -0.02
CA LYS A 140 -0.65 17.99 -1.19
C LYS A 140 -1.76 16.99 -1.52
N TYR A 141 -2.39 16.39 -0.51
CA TYR A 141 -3.48 15.43 -0.72
C TYR A 141 -4.83 16.11 -0.92
N ALA A 142 -5.12 17.20 -0.20
CA ALA A 142 -6.35 17.97 -0.36
C ALA A 142 -6.44 18.63 -1.75
N THR A 143 -5.31 19.05 -2.31
CA THR A 143 -5.22 19.65 -3.65
C THR A 143 -4.89 18.63 -4.73
N LYS A 144 -4.83 17.33 -4.39
CA LYS A 144 -4.59 16.29 -5.39
C LYS A 144 -5.85 16.13 -6.21
N GLY A 145 -5.91 16.88 -7.32
CA GLY A 145 -7.01 16.77 -8.27
C GLY A 145 -7.19 15.32 -8.68
N GLU A 146 -8.44 14.85 -8.66
CA GLU A 146 -8.76 13.56 -9.23
C GLU A 146 -8.40 13.60 -10.72
N LYS A 147 -7.65 12.61 -11.19
CA LYS A 147 -7.61 12.39 -12.63
C LYS A 147 -9.02 11.97 -13.00
N ALA A 148 -9.62 12.61 -14.01
CA ALA A 148 -10.86 12.14 -14.62
C ALA A 148 -10.72 10.62 -14.82
N GLY A 149 -11.48 9.87 -14.01
CA GLY A 149 -11.24 8.45 -13.85
C GLY A 149 -11.61 7.77 -15.16
N GLN A 150 -10.64 7.36 -15.96
CA GLN A 150 -10.92 6.55 -17.15
C GLN A 150 -11.75 5.32 -16.77
N SER A 151 -11.55 4.77 -15.56
CA SER A 151 -12.38 3.69 -15.01
C SER A 151 -13.81 4.14 -14.69
N LEU A 152 -14.02 5.35 -14.17
CA LEU A 152 -15.35 5.87 -13.86
C LEU A 152 -16.10 6.22 -15.15
N CYS A 153 -15.44 6.87 -16.11
CA CYS A 153 -15.98 7.11 -17.45
C CYS A 153 -16.30 5.79 -18.16
N LYS A 154 -15.40 4.80 -18.08
CA LYS A 154 -15.66 3.47 -18.63
C LYS A 154 -16.82 2.78 -17.92
N MET A 155 -16.91 2.85 -16.60
CA MET A 155 -18.03 2.27 -15.84
C MET A 155 -19.36 2.94 -16.21
N PHE A 156 -19.38 4.27 -16.37
CA PHE A 156 -20.57 4.97 -16.87
C PHE A 156 -20.92 4.57 -18.30
N ASN A 157 -19.93 4.47 -19.19
CA ASN A 157 -20.16 4.01 -20.55
C ASN A 157 -20.68 2.58 -20.58
N ASP A 158 -20.08 1.67 -19.81
CA ASP A 158 -20.52 0.27 -19.71
C ASP A 158 -21.96 0.20 -19.17
N VAL A 159 -22.33 1.00 -18.17
CA VAL A 159 -23.71 1.07 -17.66
C VAL A 159 -24.68 1.61 -18.71
N ILE A 160 -24.30 2.66 -19.44
CA ILE A 160 -25.13 3.26 -20.50
C ILE A 160 -25.31 2.26 -21.65
N GLU A 161 -24.22 1.65 -22.12
CA GLU A 161 -24.23 0.70 -23.24
C GLU A 161 -25.03 -0.58 -22.93
N ASN A 162 -25.08 -0.99 -21.66
CA ASN A 162 -25.82 -2.18 -21.23
C ASN A 162 -27.19 -1.87 -20.62
N SER A 163 -27.61 -0.60 -20.59
CA SER A 163 -28.95 -0.22 -20.11
C SER A 163 -29.98 -0.33 -21.24
N SER A 164 -31.15 -0.90 -20.92
CA SER A 164 -32.28 -1.06 -21.84
C SER A 164 -33.35 0.04 -21.64
N GLN A 165 -34.27 0.22 -22.60
CA GLN A 165 -35.38 1.17 -22.41
C GLN A 165 -36.30 0.80 -21.24
N ASP A 166 -36.32 -0.47 -20.84
CA ASP A 166 -37.08 -0.98 -19.69
C ASP A 166 -36.41 -0.66 -18.35
N ASP A 167 -35.15 -0.19 -18.37
CA ASP A 167 -34.45 0.31 -17.20
C ASP A 167 -34.74 1.81 -16.95
N ASN A 168 -35.45 2.47 -17.86
CA ASN A 168 -35.87 3.85 -17.69
C ASN A 168 -36.99 3.94 -16.63
N PRO A 169 -36.79 4.58 -15.47
CA PRO A 169 -37.83 4.69 -14.46
C PRO A 169 -39.07 5.47 -14.94
N GLN A 170 -38.96 6.24 -16.03
CA GLN A 170 -40.09 6.96 -16.63
C GLN A 170 -41.00 6.06 -17.48
N THR A 171 -40.55 4.88 -17.92
CA THR A 171 -41.39 3.91 -18.66
C THR A 171 -42.18 3.00 -17.72
N LYS A 172 -41.98 3.10 -16.40
CA LYS A 172 -42.66 2.32 -15.35
C LYS A 172 -43.73 3.10 -14.58
N ILE A 173 -44.10 4.30 -15.06
CA ILE A 173 -45.21 5.13 -14.56
C ILE A 173 -46.35 5.05 -15.58
#